data_AF-A0A1V9YEZ0-F1
#
_entry.id   AF-A0A1V9YEZ0-F1
#
_cell.length_a   1.000
_cell.length_b   1.000
_cell.length_c   1.000
_cell.angle_alpha   90.00
_cell.angle_beta   90.00
_cell.angle_gamma   90.00
#
_symmetry.space_group_name_H-M   'P 1'
#
loop_
_entity.id
_entity.type
_entity.pdbx_description
1 polymer ?
#
loop_
_entity_poly.entity_id
_entity_poly.type
_entity_poly.pdbx_seq_one_letter_code
_entity_poly.pdbx_strand_id
1 'polypeptide(L)'
;MSTGRHETTFSVVWSAIPIEFGAHVLSYLNRNDQIRFLMTNRGIFLDLKNDSMWELVGRSRFQLTDSSHGQWRKDCDRIYFALSESIKLCQYIKNQNAFSLGYINRDIKERIQSQILSMVLLTSNILDTKSREVLMNLDALRCLLRLANSSVMGICDTACTAIANCLAQSGTNQSIENSFTSSMEHYRGTRVLRDLLLSPAVAESGPGPTKQASRTLVNFLIPEANIICSNIDVWEGYIVEKQNDEMLDSALRMKVNGTWIIEYRHCSGTIYMEASIHINKPDNSHNVTGSGSSSKDEQFTLSGQIADRNGVHNLLFDTKFSNNGLPYGPLPILHRAFWSSMHPKVVWGVWEVGTSPHQHSLGTGGVFYMLSPE
;
A
#
# COMPACT_ATOMS: atom_id res chain seq x y z
N MET A 1 35.62 -60.77 -14.84
CA MET A 1 35.77 -59.31 -15.04
C MET A 1 34.41 -58.67 -14.82
N SER A 2 34.21 -58.09 -13.62
CA SER A 2 32.99 -57.36 -13.26
C SER A 2 33.04 -55.99 -13.94
N THR A 3 32.15 -55.73 -14.88
CA THR A 3 31.92 -54.39 -15.44
C THR A 3 31.35 -53.52 -14.33
N GLY A 4 32.22 -52.73 -13.69
CA GLY A 4 31.81 -51.72 -12.71
C GLY A 4 30.90 -50.71 -13.38
N ARG A 5 29.59 -50.87 -13.22
CA ARG A 5 28.64 -49.78 -13.46
C ARG A 5 28.98 -48.71 -12.44
N HIS A 6 29.66 -47.65 -12.88
CA HIS A 6 29.69 -46.41 -12.13
C HIS A 6 28.24 -45.92 -12.07
N GLU A 7 27.56 -46.18 -10.96
CA GLU A 7 26.30 -45.52 -10.66
C GLU A 7 26.59 -44.02 -10.63
N THR A 8 26.15 -43.34 -11.67
CA THR A 8 26.23 -41.88 -11.76
C THR A 8 25.30 -41.35 -10.69
N THR A 9 25.84 -40.99 -9.53
CA THR A 9 25.03 -40.42 -8.46
C THR A 9 24.56 -39.04 -8.88
N PHE A 10 23.38 -38.63 -8.41
CA PHE A 10 22.83 -37.29 -8.65
C PHE A 10 23.86 -36.18 -8.36
N SER A 11 24.72 -36.39 -7.35
CA SER A 11 25.79 -35.47 -6.99
C SER A 11 26.76 -35.19 -8.13
N VAL A 12 27.14 -36.23 -8.88
CA VAL A 12 28.11 -36.14 -9.99
C VAL A 12 27.48 -35.41 -11.18
N VAL A 13 26.19 -35.67 -11.44
CA VAL A 13 25.44 -34.96 -12.47
C VAL A 13 25.29 -33.49 -12.10
N TRP A 14 24.90 -33.18 -10.86
CA TRP A 14 24.72 -31.81 -10.40
C TRP A 14 26.01 -30.98 -10.48
N SER A 15 27.14 -31.53 -10.04
CA SER A 15 28.43 -30.82 -10.11
C SER A 15 28.90 -30.52 -11.54
N ALA A 16 28.32 -31.17 -12.55
CA ALA A 16 28.62 -30.93 -13.97
C ALA A 16 27.63 -29.95 -14.63
N ILE A 17 26.56 -29.55 -13.93
CA ILE A 17 25.56 -28.63 -14.45
C ILE A 17 26.06 -27.18 -14.30
N PRO A 18 25.95 -26.33 -15.35
CA PRO A 18 26.24 -24.91 -15.24
C PRO A 18 25.38 -24.21 -14.18
N ILE A 19 25.96 -23.27 -13.44
CA ILE A 19 25.29 -22.55 -12.36
C ILE A 19 24.02 -21.86 -12.87
N GLU A 20 24.01 -21.33 -14.10
CA GLU A 20 22.85 -20.70 -14.71
C GLU A 20 21.69 -21.69 -14.89
N PHE A 21 21.97 -22.92 -15.32
CA PHE A 21 20.94 -23.95 -15.47
C PHE A 21 20.37 -24.36 -14.12
N GLY A 22 21.22 -24.54 -13.11
CA GLY A 22 20.77 -24.79 -11.74
C GLY A 22 19.87 -23.68 -11.19
N ALA A 23 20.23 -22.42 -11.49
CA ALA A 23 19.44 -21.25 -11.11
C ALA A 23 18.08 -21.22 -11.81
N HIS A 24 18.01 -21.60 -13.10
CA HIS A 24 16.76 -21.73 -13.83
C HIS A 24 15.87 -22.82 -13.22
N VAL A 25 16.41 -23.99 -12.90
CA VAL A 25 15.64 -25.06 -12.25
C VAL A 25 15.00 -24.53 -10.97
N LEU A 26 15.75 -23.80 -10.15
CA LEU A 26 15.25 -23.26 -8.89
C LEU A 26 14.17 -22.21 -9.07
N SER A 27 14.25 -21.36 -10.10
CA SER A 27 13.23 -20.34 -10.34
C SER A 27 11.86 -20.94 -10.69
N TYR A 28 11.85 -22.14 -11.29
CA TYR A 28 10.62 -22.89 -11.59
C TYR A 28 10.08 -23.71 -10.43
N LEU A 29 10.93 -24.16 -9.49
CA LEU A 29 10.48 -24.92 -8.33
C LEU A 29 9.66 -24.04 -7.37
N ASN A 30 8.64 -24.61 -6.72
CA ASN A 30 8.01 -23.96 -5.58
C ASN A 30 8.95 -24.02 -4.35
N ARG A 31 8.65 -23.25 -3.30
CA ARG A 31 9.54 -23.17 -2.14
C ARG A 31 9.75 -24.51 -1.43
N ASN A 32 8.72 -25.35 -1.32
CA ASN A 32 8.84 -26.65 -0.66
C ASN A 32 9.75 -27.59 -1.46
N ASP A 33 9.64 -27.55 -2.78
CA ASP A 33 10.48 -28.34 -3.68
C ASP A 33 11.92 -27.79 -3.71
N GLN A 34 12.12 -26.47 -3.65
CA GLN A 34 13.45 -25.89 -3.45
C GLN A 34 14.08 -26.36 -2.14
N ILE A 35 13.33 -26.37 -1.02
CA ILE A 35 13.84 -26.86 0.27
C ILE A 35 14.16 -28.36 0.19
N ARG A 36 13.28 -29.17 -0.40
CA ARG A 36 13.55 -30.61 -0.59
C ARG A 36 14.78 -30.84 -1.46
N PHE A 37 14.90 -30.09 -2.55
CA PHE A 37 16.04 -30.12 -3.45
C PHE A 37 17.34 -29.77 -2.72
N LEU A 38 17.34 -28.70 -1.92
CA LEU A 38 18.45 -28.29 -1.04
C LEU A 38 18.86 -29.39 -0.05
N MET A 39 17.89 -30.13 0.49
CA MET A 39 18.15 -31.20 1.46
C MET A 39 18.62 -32.51 0.81
N THR A 40 18.52 -32.64 -0.52
CA THR A 40 18.83 -33.88 -1.24
C THR A 40 20.34 -34.10 -1.41
N ASN A 41 21.15 -33.03 -1.46
CA ASN A 41 22.60 -33.15 -1.65
C ASN A 41 23.38 -31.97 -1.04
N ARG A 42 24.51 -32.28 -0.39
CA ARG A 42 25.38 -31.27 0.25
C ARG A 42 26.07 -30.34 -0.73
N GLY A 43 26.39 -30.80 -1.94
CA GLY A 43 26.93 -29.99 -3.03
C GLY A 43 25.94 -28.93 -3.50
N ILE A 44 24.69 -29.33 -3.79
CA ILE A 44 23.58 -28.39 -4.10
C ILE A 44 23.46 -27.32 -3.02
N PHE A 45 23.48 -27.73 -1.75
CA PHE A 45 23.37 -26.80 -0.63
C PHE A 45 24.51 -25.77 -0.58
N LEU A 46 25.74 -26.18 -0.92
CA LEU A 46 26.91 -25.30 -0.95
C LEU A 46 26.88 -24.36 -2.16
N ASP A 47 26.53 -24.87 -3.34
CA ASP A 47 26.38 -24.06 -4.56
C ASP A 47 25.30 -22.99 -4.37
N LEU A 48 24.24 -23.32 -3.63
CA LEU A 48 23.15 -22.38 -3.32
C LEU A 48 23.43 -21.41 -2.17
N LYS A 49 24.64 -21.40 -1.63
CA LYS A 49 25.16 -20.24 -0.90
C LYS A 49 25.63 -19.13 -1.85
N ASN A 50 25.81 -19.42 -3.13
CA ASN A 50 26.16 -18.42 -4.12
C ASN A 50 24.93 -17.54 -4.44
N ASP A 51 25.06 -16.24 -4.24
CA ASP A 51 23.98 -15.27 -4.48
C ASP A 51 23.62 -15.14 -5.97
N SER A 52 24.52 -15.47 -6.90
CA SER A 52 24.23 -15.39 -8.34
C SER A 52 23.09 -16.31 -8.78
N MET A 53 22.91 -17.46 -8.12
CA MET A 53 21.77 -18.35 -8.40
C MET A 53 20.46 -17.74 -7.93
N TRP A 54 20.50 -17.02 -6.81
CA TRP A 54 19.33 -16.34 -6.24
C TRP A 54 18.99 -15.05 -6.97
N GLU A 55 19.95 -14.42 -7.64
CA GLU A 55 19.70 -13.29 -8.53
C GLU A 55 18.70 -13.67 -9.62
N LEU A 56 18.94 -14.80 -10.31
CA LEU A 56 18.02 -15.26 -11.33
C LEU A 56 16.64 -15.57 -10.75
N VAL A 57 16.55 -16.18 -9.56
CA VAL A 57 15.27 -16.40 -8.88
C VAL A 57 14.58 -15.08 -8.58
N GLY A 58 15.28 -14.10 -8.00
CA GLY A 58 14.76 -12.79 -7.67
C GLY A 58 14.23 -12.04 -8.89
N ARG A 59 15.02 -11.99 -9.96
CA ARG A 59 14.65 -11.34 -11.23
C ARG A 59 13.53 -12.07 -11.95
N SER A 60 13.68 -13.37 -12.20
CA SER A 60 12.74 -14.12 -13.04
C SER A 60 11.41 -14.44 -12.35
N ARG A 61 11.45 -14.73 -11.04
CA ARG A 61 10.25 -15.14 -10.30
C ARG A 61 9.53 -13.96 -9.67
N PHE A 62 10.27 -13.05 -9.05
CA PHE A 62 9.72 -11.96 -8.25
C PHE A 62 9.87 -10.58 -8.91
N GLN A 63 10.46 -10.52 -10.11
CA GLN A 63 10.68 -9.26 -10.85
C GLN A 63 11.38 -8.20 -10.00
N LEU A 64 12.33 -8.64 -9.18
CA LEU A 64 13.20 -7.74 -8.44
C LEU A 64 14.18 -7.09 -9.42
N THR A 65 14.24 -5.76 -9.42
CA THR A 65 15.17 -5.00 -10.25
C THR A 65 16.58 -5.05 -9.69
N ASP A 66 16.72 -4.98 -8.36
CA ASP A 66 17.98 -5.02 -7.62
C ASP A 66 17.81 -5.73 -6.28
N SER A 67 18.93 -6.14 -5.67
CA SER A 67 18.99 -6.66 -4.31
C SER A 67 19.41 -5.62 -3.29
N SER A 68 18.89 -5.76 -2.08
CA SER A 68 19.28 -4.97 -0.91
C SER A 68 20.74 -5.29 -0.58
N HIS A 69 21.65 -4.38 -0.92
CA HIS A 69 23.09 -4.52 -0.67
C HIS A 69 23.73 -5.77 -1.32
N GLY A 70 23.21 -6.23 -2.46
CA GLY A 70 23.78 -7.38 -3.18
C GLY A 70 23.34 -8.76 -2.65
N GLN A 71 22.47 -8.83 -1.64
CA GLN A 71 22.12 -10.08 -0.94
C GLN A 71 20.87 -10.77 -1.50
N TRP A 72 20.95 -11.25 -2.74
CA TRP A 72 19.82 -11.84 -3.48
C TRP A 72 19.13 -13.00 -2.76
N ARG A 73 19.90 -13.90 -2.13
CA ARG A 73 19.33 -15.01 -1.36
C ARG A 73 18.46 -14.52 -0.22
N LYS A 74 18.96 -13.53 0.52
CA LYS A 74 18.27 -12.98 1.70
C LYS A 74 16.98 -12.29 1.28
N ASP A 75 16.99 -11.55 0.17
CA ASP A 75 15.79 -10.91 -0.36
C ASP A 75 14.75 -11.95 -0.82
N CYS A 76 15.19 -12.99 -1.54
CA CYS A 76 14.31 -14.10 -1.94
C CYS A 76 13.73 -14.83 -0.72
N ASP A 77 14.57 -15.17 0.27
CA ASP A 77 14.13 -15.84 1.50
C ASP A 77 13.15 -14.97 2.30
N ARG A 78 13.32 -13.65 2.31
CA ARG A 78 12.39 -12.70 2.92
C ARG A 78 11.03 -12.70 2.22
N ILE A 79 10.99 -12.76 0.89
CA ILE A 79 9.74 -12.87 0.11
C ILE A 79 9.05 -14.22 0.39
N TYR A 80 9.79 -15.33 0.39
CA TYR A 80 9.24 -16.64 0.71
C TYR A 80 8.67 -16.71 2.13
N PHE A 81 9.37 -16.11 3.10
CA PHE A 81 8.86 -15.98 4.47
C PHE A 81 7.56 -15.18 4.49
N ALA A 82 7.52 -14.04 3.80
CA ALA A 82 6.33 -13.20 3.74
C ALA A 82 5.13 -13.91 3.08
N LEU A 83 5.37 -14.72 2.04
CA LEU A 83 4.34 -15.58 1.43
C LEU A 83 3.81 -16.60 2.42
N SER A 84 4.68 -17.26 3.18
CA SER A 84 4.29 -18.23 4.21
C SER A 84 3.43 -17.58 5.31
N GLU A 85 3.82 -16.41 5.80
CA GLU A 85 3.04 -15.66 6.79
C GLU A 85 1.69 -15.18 6.24
N SER A 86 1.65 -14.77 4.97
CA SER A 86 0.42 -14.37 4.31
C SER A 86 -0.57 -15.54 4.17
N ILE A 87 -0.07 -16.73 3.81
CA ILE A 87 -0.86 -17.97 3.75
C ILE A 87 -1.45 -18.29 5.13
N LYS A 88 -0.63 -18.27 6.18
CA LYS A 88 -1.07 -18.55 7.56
C LYS A 88 -2.15 -17.57 8.00
N LEU A 89 -2.00 -16.28 7.71
CA LEU A 89 -3.00 -15.27 8.05
C LEU A 89 -4.32 -15.53 7.31
N CYS A 90 -4.29 -15.71 6.00
CA CYS A 90 -5.50 -16.00 5.22
C CYS A 90 -6.21 -17.26 5.73
N GLN A 91 -5.48 -18.34 6.01
CA GLN A 91 -6.05 -19.56 6.57
C GLN A 91 -6.67 -19.32 7.95
N TYR A 92 -5.97 -18.59 8.82
CA TYR A 92 -6.47 -18.21 10.14
C TYR A 92 -7.79 -17.44 10.01
N ILE A 93 -7.83 -16.36 9.23
CA ILE A 93 -9.03 -15.52 9.08
C ILE A 93 -10.21 -16.27 8.45
N LYS A 94 -9.96 -17.13 7.45
CA LYS A 94 -11.00 -17.97 6.84
C LYS A 94 -11.65 -18.93 7.84
N ASN A 95 -10.88 -19.43 8.81
CA ASN A 95 -11.36 -20.34 9.84
C ASN A 95 -11.99 -19.62 11.05
N GLN A 96 -11.90 -18.28 11.13
CA GLN A 96 -12.50 -17.49 12.21
C GLN A 96 -13.90 -16.99 11.84
N ASN A 97 -14.83 -17.04 12.79
CA ASN A 97 -16.12 -16.35 12.68
C ASN A 97 -15.94 -14.83 12.87
N ALA A 98 -16.84 -14.01 12.31
CA ALA A 98 -16.74 -12.55 12.40
C ALA A 98 -16.66 -12.02 13.84
N PHE A 99 -17.41 -12.64 14.77
CA PHE A 99 -17.41 -12.28 16.19
C PHE A 99 -16.07 -12.55 16.90
N SER A 100 -15.32 -13.57 16.46
CA SER A 100 -14.06 -13.98 17.10
C SER A 100 -12.90 -13.01 16.88
N LEU A 101 -13.01 -12.12 15.89
CA LEU A 101 -12.00 -11.09 15.62
C LEU A 101 -12.15 -9.86 16.53
N GLY A 102 -13.25 -9.74 17.28
CA GLY A 102 -13.44 -8.66 18.27
C GLY A 102 -12.68 -8.88 19.58
N TYR A 103 -12.27 -10.13 19.88
CA TYR A 103 -11.55 -10.51 21.10
C TYR A 103 -10.11 -10.95 20.76
N ILE A 104 -9.29 -9.98 20.36
CA ILE A 104 -7.89 -10.21 20.04
C ILE A 104 -7.03 -9.73 21.22
N ASN A 105 -6.31 -10.66 21.87
CA ASN A 105 -5.32 -10.31 22.87
C ASN A 105 -4.06 -9.69 22.20
N ARG A 106 -3.16 -9.15 23.02
CA ARG A 106 -1.96 -8.46 22.51
C ARG A 106 -1.10 -9.33 21.59
N ASP A 107 -0.82 -10.57 21.97
CA ASP A 107 0.07 -11.45 21.20
C ASP A 107 -0.53 -11.81 19.83
N ILE A 108 -1.84 -12.08 19.80
CA ILE A 108 -2.56 -12.36 18.55
C ILE A 108 -2.60 -11.10 17.68
N LYS A 109 -2.78 -9.91 18.27
CA LYS A 109 -2.72 -8.63 17.55
C LYS A 109 -1.36 -8.44 16.89
N GLU A 110 -0.28 -8.54 17.65
CA GLU A 110 1.08 -8.32 17.15
C GLU A 110 1.43 -9.32 16.03
N ARG A 111 1.00 -10.58 16.18
CA ARG A 111 1.13 -11.60 15.13
C ARG A 111 0.36 -11.24 13.86
N ILE A 112 -0.92 -10.88 13.98
CA ILE A 112 -1.74 -10.49 12.82
C ILE A 112 -1.13 -9.28 12.12
N GLN A 113 -0.72 -8.26 12.87
CA GLN A 113 -0.06 -7.07 12.30
C GLN A 113 1.23 -7.43 11.56
N SER A 114 2.09 -8.27 12.14
CA SER A 114 3.32 -8.75 11.49
C SER A 114 3.04 -9.51 10.18
N GLN A 115 1.98 -10.31 10.17
CA GLN A 115 1.56 -11.06 8.98
C GLN A 115 0.96 -10.15 7.90
N ILE A 116 0.20 -9.11 8.28
CA ILE A 116 -0.29 -8.11 7.33
C ILE A 116 0.88 -7.30 6.75
N LEU A 117 1.86 -6.90 7.57
CA LEU A 117 3.08 -6.24 7.08
C LEU A 117 3.89 -7.11 6.11
N SER A 118 3.79 -8.43 6.24
CA SER A 118 4.34 -9.35 5.25
C SER A 118 3.60 -9.24 3.91
N MET A 119 2.26 -9.10 3.91
CA MET A 119 1.49 -8.81 2.69
C MET A 119 1.82 -7.43 2.10
N VAL A 120 2.01 -6.40 2.95
CA VAL A 120 2.44 -5.07 2.49
C VAL A 120 3.78 -5.17 1.76
N LEU A 121 4.75 -5.91 2.31
CA LEU A 121 6.03 -6.17 1.67
C LEU A 121 5.89 -6.85 0.29
N LEU A 122 5.02 -7.85 0.18
CA LEU A 122 4.79 -8.56 -1.09
C LEU A 122 4.12 -7.67 -2.14
N THR A 123 3.31 -6.70 -1.70
CA THR A 123 2.50 -5.87 -2.59
C THR A 123 3.12 -4.50 -2.85
N SER A 124 4.19 -4.14 -2.15
CA SER A 124 4.93 -2.89 -2.38
C SER A 124 5.78 -2.93 -3.65
N ASN A 125 6.07 -4.11 -4.21
CA ASN A 125 6.60 -4.23 -5.56
C ASN A 125 5.46 -4.60 -6.52
N ILE A 126 4.94 -3.62 -7.26
CA ILE A 126 3.87 -3.84 -8.25
C ILE A 126 4.28 -4.79 -9.39
N LEU A 127 5.58 -4.94 -9.65
CA LEU A 127 6.09 -5.84 -10.68
C LEU A 127 6.11 -7.31 -10.23
N ASP A 128 6.03 -7.60 -8.91
CA ASP A 128 5.97 -8.97 -8.39
C ASP A 128 4.58 -9.59 -8.60
N THR A 129 4.31 -9.93 -9.86
CA THR A 129 3.05 -10.56 -10.28
C THR A 129 2.84 -11.92 -9.66
N LYS A 130 3.90 -12.68 -9.35
CA LYS A 130 3.79 -14.04 -8.81
C LYS A 130 3.34 -14.04 -7.36
N SER A 131 3.89 -13.18 -6.51
CA SER A 131 3.41 -13.05 -5.15
C SER A 131 1.97 -12.53 -5.12
N ARG A 132 1.63 -11.57 -5.98
CA ARG A 132 0.26 -11.03 -6.11
C ARG A 132 -0.75 -12.08 -6.59
N GLU A 133 -0.36 -12.94 -7.54
CA GLU A 133 -1.15 -14.08 -8.01
C GLU A 133 -1.44 -15.08 -6.86
N VAL A 134 -0.44 -15.37 -6.02
CA VAL A 134 -0.64 -16.20 -4.82
C VAL A 134 -1.63 -15.54 -3.86
N LEU A 135 -1.51 -14.24 -3.58
CA LEU A 135 -2.44 -13.52 -2.70
C LEU A 135 -3.87 -13.51 -3.26
N MET A 136 -4.02 -13.37 -4.57
CA MET A 136 -5.31 -13.47 -5.26
C MET A 136 -5.93 -14.87 -5.08
N ASN A 137 -5.16 -15.92 -5.33
CA ASN A 137 -5.62 -17.32 -5.15
C ASN A 137 -5.97 -17.64 -3.69
N LEU A 138 -5.36 -16.94 -2.73
CA LEU A 138 -5.69 -17.04 -1.31
C LEU A 138 -6.92 -16.24 -0.90
N ASP A 139 -7.57 -15.51 -1.81
CA ASP A 139 -8.68 -14.60 -1.49
C ASP A 139 -8.24 -13.59 -0.40
N ALA A 140 -7.01 -13.08 -0.52
CA ALA A 140 -6.40 -12.21 0.47
C ALA A 140 -7.19 -10.91 0.66
N LEU A 141 -7.75 -10.36 -0.42
CA LEU A 141 -8.54 -9.12 -0.35
C LEU A 141 -9.76 -9.26 0.56
N ARG A 142 -10.48 -10.39 0.51
CA ARG A 142 -11.59 -10.67 1.43
C ARG A 142 -11.12 -10.74 2.88
N CYS A 143 -9.98 -11.39 3.12
CA CYS A 143 -9.40 -11.50 4.46
C CYS A 143 -9.01 -10.13 5.01
N LEU A 144 -8.38 -9.30 4.17
CA LEU A 144 -7.97 -7.94 4.51
C LEU A 144 -9.17 -7.02 4.74
N LEU A 145 -10.23 -7.09 3.92
CA LEU A 145 -11.45 -6.30 4.12
C LEU A 145 -12.14 -6.63 5.45
N ARG A 146 -12.14 -7.90 5.86
CA ARG A 146 -12.63 -8.30 7.18
C ARG A 146 -11.79 -7.70 8.32
N LEU A 147 -10.47 -7.62 8.13
CA LEU A 147 -9.55 -7.03 9.10
C LEU A 147 -9.61 -5.49 9.12
N ALA A 148 -9.87 -4.85 7.98
CA ALA A 148 -10.10 -3.42 7.89
C ALA A 148 -11.35 -2.99 8.65
N ASN A 149 -12.35 -3.86 8.78
CA ASN A 149 -13.53 -3.59 9.60
C ASN A 149 -13.31 -3.86 11.11
N SER A 150 -12.08 -4.15 11.54
CA SER A 150 -11.74 -4.37 12.95
C SER A 150 -11.58 -3.05 13.70
N SER A 151 -12.10 -2.98 14.92
CA SER A 151 -11.86 -1.86 15.85
C SER A 151 -10.47 -1.93 16.52
N VAL A 152 -9.65 -2.94 16.22
CA VAL A 152 -8.33 -3.11 16.81
C VAL A 152 -7.32 -2.18 16.12
N MET A 153 -6.87 -1.16 16.85
CA MET A 153 -5.87 -0.19 16.40
C MET A 153 -4.63 -0.86 15.79
N GLY A 154 -4.22 -0.38 14.61
CA GLY A 154 -3.06 -0.87 13.86
C GLY A 154 -3.29 -2.16 13.04
N ILE A 155 -4.37 -2.92 13.27
CA ILE A 155 -4.80 -3.97 12.33
C ILE A 155 -5.52 -3.32 11.15
N CYS A 156 -6.43 -2.38 11.44
CA CYS A 156 -7.14 -1.63 10.40
C CYS A 156 -6.17 -0.90 9.46
N ASP A 157 -5.21 -0.16 10.02
CA ASP A 157 -4.26 0.67 9.26
C ASP A 157 -3.39 -0.19 8.32
N THR A 158 -2.83 -1.27 8.85
CA THR A 158 -2.01 -2.22 8.07
C THR A 158 -2.85 -2.95 7.02
N ALA A 159 -4.10 -3.32 7.34
CA ALA A 159 -5.00 -3.97 6.39
C ALA A 159 -5.37 -3.04 5.24
N CYS A 160 -5.81 -1.81 5.52
CA CYS A 160 -6.06 -0.79 4.50
C CYS A 160 -4.81 -0.53 3.64
N THR A 161 -3.62 -0.56 4.25
CA THR A 161 -2.36 -0.40 3.50
C THR A 161 -2.16 -1.53 2.49
N ALA A 162 -2.32 -2.78 2.92
CA ALA A 162 -2.17 -3.93 2.05
C ALA A 162 -3.23 -3.95 0.94
N ILE A 163 -4.48 -3.56 1.24
CA ILE A 163 -5.56 -3.44 0.25
C ILE A 163 -5.19 -2.39 -0.81
N ALA A 164 -4.76 -1.19 -0.41
CA ALA A 164 -4.35 -0.15 -1.33
C ALA A 164 -3.23 -0.60 -2.28
N ASN A 165 -2.24 -1.33 -1.76
CA ASN A 165 -1.14 -1.86 -2.59
C ASN A 165 -1.62 -2.97 -3.55
N CYS A 166 -2.60 -3.79 -3.15
CA CYS A 166 -3.22 -4.79 -4.04
C CYS A 166 -3.97 -4.14 -5.21
N LEU A 167 -4.52 -2.94 -5.01
CA LEU A 167 -5.26 -2.18 -6.02
C LEU A 167 -4.36 -1.28 -6.89
N ALA A 168 -3.15 -0.95 -6.43
CA ALA A 168 -2.17 -0.24 -7.26
C ALA A 168 -1.79 -1.08 -8.49
N GLN A 169 -1.70 -0.43 -9.65
CA GLN A 169 -1.46 -1.03 -10.95
C GLN A 169 -0.01 -0.83 -11.41
N SER A 170 0.54 -1.82 -12.10
CA SER A 170 1.80 -1.70 -12.85
C SER A 170 1.58 -1.44 -14.34
N GLY A 171 0.35 -1.61 -14.84
CA GLY A 171 0.02 -1.53 -16.26
C GLY A 171 0.52 -2.73 -17.09
N THR A 172 1.31 -3.63 -16.49
CA THR A 172 1.91 -4.79 -17.16
C THR A 172 1.10 -6.08 -17.01
N ASN A 173 0.18 -6.16 -16.04
CA ASN A 173 -0.65 -7.36 -15.83
C ASN A 173 -2.09 -7.03 -15.41
N GLN A 174 -2.86 -6.53 -16.39
CA GLN A 174 -4.27 -6.14 -16.23
C GLN A 174 -5.16 -7.26 -15.67
N SER A 175 -4.81 -8.55 -15.87
CA SER A 175 -5.64 -9.67 -15.39
C SER A 175 -5.70 -9.77 -13.86
N ILE A 176 -4.56 -9.61 -13.18
CA ILE A 176 -4.47 -9.65 -11.71
C ILE A 176 -5.09 -8.38 -11.13
N GLU A 177 -4.81 -7.23 -11.74
CA GLU A 177 -5.36 -5.93 -11.34
C GLU A 177 -6.89 -5.93 -11.41
N ASN A 178 -7.45 -6.35 -12.54
CA ASN A 178 -8.90 -6.49 -12.72
C ASN A 178 -9.52 -7.46 -11.71
N SER A 179 -8.79 -8.49 -11.29
CA SER A 179 -9.27 -9.47 -10.30
C SER A 179 -9.36 -8.87 -8.89
N PHE A 180 -8.38 -8.05 -8.48
CA PHE A 180 -8.47 -7.33 -7.20
C PHE A 180 -9.56 -6.27 -7.22
N THR A 181 -9.70 -5.51 -8.31
CA THR A 181 -10.79 -4.54 -8.50
C THR A 181 -12.15 -5.22 -8.46
N SER A 182 -12.33 -6.33 -9.20
CA SER A 182 -13.59 -7.10 -9.21
C SER A 182 -13.91 -7.67 -7.82
N SER A 183 -12.89 -8.15 -7.09
CA SER A 183 -13.06 -8.62 -5.72
C SER A 183 -13.50 -7.50 -4.79
N MET A 184 -12.95 -6.29 -4.97
CA MET A 184 -13.31 -5.11 -4.19
C MET A 184 -14.78 -4.74 -4.36
N GLU A 185 -15.29 -4.82 -5.60
CA GLU A 185 -16.71 -4.61 -5.92
C GLU A 185 -17.58 -5.73 -5.35
N HIS A 186 -17.20 -6.99 -5.59
CA HIS A 186 -17.96 -8.17 -5.16
C HIS A 186 -18.17 -8.20 -3.64
N TYR A 187 -17.13 -7.89 -2.86
CA TYR A 187 -17.20 -7.83 -1.41
C TYR A 187 -17.73 -6.50 -0.86
N ARG A 188 -18.19 -5.58 -1.72
CA ARG A 188 -18.63 -4.23 -1.35
C ARG A 188 -17.58 -3.50 -0.51
N GLY A 189 -16.30 -3.70 -0.80
CA GLY A 189 -15.21 -3.16 -0.01
C GLY A 189 -15.21 -1.63 0.03
N THR A 190 -15.73 -0.98 -1.02
CA THR A 190 -15.91 0.48 -1.06
C THR A 190 -16.81 0.99 0.06
N ARG A 191 -17.80 0.20 0.50
CA ARG A 191 -18.63 0.52 1.66
C ARG A 191 -17.82 0.50 2.95
N VAL A 192 -17.02 -0.54 3.17
CA VAL A 192 -16.15 -0.66 4.36
C VAL A 192 -15.21 0.55 4.47
N LEU A 193 -14.59 0.95 3.35
CA LEU A 193 -13.69 2.10 3.33
C LEU A 193 -14.40 3.43 3.58
N ARG A 194 -15.61 3.59 3.02
CA ARG A 194 -16.44 4.77 3.31
C ARG A 194 -16.80 4.80 4.78
N ASP A 195 -17.31 3.72 5.35
CA ASP A 195 -17.68 3.64 6.76
C ASP A 195 -16.50 4.05 7.67
N LEU A 196 -15.26 3.62 7.35
CA LEU A 196 -14.04 4.04 8.04
C LEU A 196 -13.73 5.54 7.93
N LEU A 197 -14.05 6.16 6.80
CA LEU A 197 -13.88 7.60 6.59
C LEU A 197 -14.98 8.43 7.26
N LEU A 198 -16.22 7.92 7.31
CA LEU A 198 -17.38 8.62 7.87
C LEU A 198 -17.40 8.57 9.40
N SER A 199 -17.06 7.41 9.94
CA SER A 199 -17.17 7.10 11.37
C SER A 199 -16.01 6.19 11.77
N PRO A 200 -14.79 6.75 11.88
CA PRO A 200 -13.62 5.95 12.25
C PRO A 200 -13.88 5.30 13.61
N ALA A 201 -13.88 3.96 13.65
CA ALA A 201 -14.13 3.17 14.86
C ALA A 201 -13.01 3.28 15.90
N VAL A 202 -11.87 3.87 15.52
CA VAL A 202 -10.68 4.07 16.37
C VAL A 202 -10.40 5.56 16.43
N ALA A 203 -10.32 6.11 17.65
CA ALA A 203 -9.90 7.49 17.85
C ALA A 203 -8.48 7.69 17.27
N GLU A 204 -8.34 8.60 16.32
CA GLU A 204 -7.08 8.81 15.60
C GLU A 204 -6.04 9.48 16.51
N SER A 205 -4.94 8.77 16.78
CA SER A 205 -3.76 9.30 17.46
C SER A 205 -2.47 9.16 16.62
N GLY A 206 -2.59 9.08 15.29
CA GLY A 206 -1.48 8.82 14.36
C GLY A 206 -1.91 8.84 12.88
N PRO A 207 -1.09 8.35 11.92
CA PRO A 207 -1.44 8.26 10.50
C PRO A 207 -2.51 7.17 10.37
N GLY A 208 -3.75 7.59 10.58
CA GLY A 208 -4.85 6.70 10.92
C GLY A 208 -5.35 5.85 9.74
N PRO A 209 -6.35 4.99 10.02
CA PRO A 209 -6.99 4.17 9.01
C PRO A 209 -7.62 5.00 7.88
N THR A 210 -7.94 6.27 8.14
CA THR A 210 -8.49 7.21 7.16
C THR A 210 -7.49 7.60 6.06
N LYS A 211 -6.20 7.80 6.36
CA LYS A 211 -5.15 8.03 5.34
C LYS A 211 -5.06 6.84 4.38
N GLN A 212 -5.06 5.63 4.93
CA GLN A 212 -4.90 4.41 4.14
C GLN A 212 -6.19 4.03 3.42
N ALA A 213 -7.36 4.30 4.01
CA ALA A 213 -8.66 4.12 3.36
C ALA A 213 -8.86 5.10 2.20
N SER A 214 -8.50 6.38 2.37
CA SER A 214 -8.55 7.36 1.28
C SER A 214 -7.61 6.97 0.14
N ARG A 215 -6.37 6.54 0.45
CA ARG A 215 -5.43 5.99 -0.55
C ARG A 215 -6.02 4.79 -1.30
N THR A 216 -6.65 3.88 -0.57
CA THR A 216 -7.29 2.69 -1.15
C THR A 216 -8.38 3.11 -2.14
N LEU A 217 -9.23 4.06 -1.77
CA LEU A 217 -10.27 4.58 -2.67
C LEU A 217 -9.67 5.33 -3.86
N VAL A 218 -8.58 6.07 -3.68
CA VAL A 218 -7.91 6.76 -4.78
C VAL A 218 -7.32 5.76 -5.77
N ASN A 219 -6.56 4.76 -5.32
CA ASN A 219 -6.04 3.71 -6.22
C ASN A 219 -7.17 2.92 -6.91
N PHE A 220 -8.34 2.80 -6.27
CA PHE A 220 -9.50 2.12 -6.86
C PHE A 220 -10.22 2.99 -7.92
N LEU A 221 -10.39 4.29 -7.64
CA LEU A 221 -11.20 5.20 -8.46
C LEU A 221 -10.37 5.98 -9.49
N ILE A 222 -9.06 6.09 -9.29
CA ILE A 222 -8.07 6.77 -10.13
C ILE A 222 -6.92 5.77 -10.33
N PRO A 223 -7.07 4.79 -11.24
CA PRO A 223 -6.09 3.72 -11.45
C PRO A 223 -4.67 4.23 -11.75
N GLU A 224 -4.57 5.37 -12.41
CA GLU A 224 -3.29 5.99 -12.80
C GLU A 224 -2.51 6.53 -11.60
N ALA A 225 -3.18 6.75 -10.45
CA ALA A 225 -2.58 7.32 -9.26
C ALA A 225 -1.46 6.45 -8.67
N ASN A 226 -1.61 5.12 -8.75
CA ASN A 226 -0.62 4.10 -8.39
C ASN A 226 0.18 4.37 -7.10
N ILE A 227 -0.51 4.81 -6.05
CA ILE A 227 0.12 5.21 -4.80
C ILE A 227 0.43 3.97 -3.96
N ILE A 228 1.69 3.55 -3.96
CA ILE A 228 2.18 2.37 -3.24
C ILE A 228 2.84 2.78 -1.91
N CYS A 229 2.62 2.03 -0.84
CA CYS A 229 3.31 2.24 0.42
C CYS A 229 4.18 1.04 0.78
N SER A 230 5.36 1.33 1.33
CA SER A 230 6.21 0.34 1.98
C SER A 230 5.80 0.16 3.45
N ASN A 231 6.44 -0.79 4.15
CA ASN A 231 6.26 -0.92 5.59
C ASN A 231 6.67 0.34 6.35
N ILE A 232 7.62 1.13 5.83
CA ILE A 232 8.09 2.35 6.50
C ILE A 232 6.98 3.41 6.49
N ASP A 233 6.28 3.60 5.36
CA ASP A 233 5.16 4.55 5.23
C ASP A 233 3.99 4.26 6.19
N VAL A 234 3.77 2.99 6.52
CA VAL A 234 2.76 2.60 7.53
C VAL A 234 3.09 3.19 8.89
N TRP A 235 4.39 3.29 9.19
CA TRP A 235 4.92 3.67 10.48
C TRP A 235 5.54 5.07 10.49
N GLU A 236 5.54 5.83 9.39
CA GLU A 236 6.14 7.17 9.33
C GLU A 236 5.67 8.06 10.48
N GLY A 237 4.38 8.00 10.85
CA GLY A 237 3.83 8.73 12.00
C GLY A 237 3.98 8.08 13.39
N TYR A 238 4.56 6.89 13.47
CA TYR A 238 4.86 6.20 14.72
C TYR A 238 6.37 6.12 15.00
N ILE A 239 7.20 6.14 13.95
CA ILE A 239 8.68 6.11 14.01
C ILE A 239 9.18 7.47 14.50
N VAL A 240 8.67 8.56 13.93
CA VAL A 240 9.04 9.93 14.32
C VAL A 240 8.72 10.19 15.79
N GLU A 241 7.52 9.78 16.26
CA GLU A 241 7.10 9.96 17.66
C GLU A 241 8.02 9.23 18.65
N LYS A 242 8.66 8.14 18.21
CA LYS A 242 9.57 7.35 19.05
C LYS A 242 11.02 7.81 18.98
N GLN A 243 11.42 8.53 17.92
CA GLN A 243 12.83 8.84 17.68
C GLN A 243 13.25 10.26 18.06
N ASN A 244 12.33 11.22 18.26
CA ASN A 244 12.67 12.62 18.60
C ASN A 244 13.90 13.14 17.82
N ASP A 245 13.99 12.79 16.52
CA ASP A 245 15.14 13.12 15.67
C ASP A 245 14.74 14.23 14.69
N GLU A 246 15.20 15.46 14.97
CA GLU A 246 14.92 16.66 14.17
C GLU A 246 15.42 16.54 12.71
N MET A 247 16.44 15.72 12.44
CA MET A 247 16.94 15.51 11.08
C MET A 247 16.01 14.59 10.28
N LEU A 248 15.43 13.58 10.92
CA LEU A 248 14.44 12.70 10.29
C LEU A 248 13.15 13.46 9.97
N ASP A 249 12.68 14.31 10.89
CA ASP A 249 11.55 15.20 10.65
C ASP A 249 11.78 16.10 9.43
N SER A 250 12.96 16.71 9.36
CA SER A 250 13.32 17.60 8.25
C SER A 250 13.39 16.87 6.89
N ALA A 251 13.79 15.60 6.89
CA ALA A 251 13.82 14.76 5.68
C ALA A 251 12.42 14.33 5.21
N LEU A 252 11.45 14.17 6.13
CA LEU A 252 10.08 13.75 5.85
C LEU A 252 9.11 14.90 5.53
N ARG A 253 9.54 16.17 5.70
CA ARG A 253 8.77 17.37 5.35
C ARG A 253 8.42 17.44 3.86
N MET A 254 7.19 17.89 3.53
CA MET A 254 6.83 18.29 2.16
C MET A 254 7.79 19.39 1.72
N LYS A 255 8.43 19.19 0.57
CA LYS A 255 9.16 20.24 -0.14
C LYS A 255 8.31 20.69 -1.32
N VAL A 256 7.20 21.37 -1.04
CA VAL A 256 6.16 21.65 -2.05
C VAL A 256 6.05 23.13 -2.33
N ASN A 257 6.39 23.51 -3.55
CA ASN A 257 6.18 24.82 -4.13
C ASN A 257 5.76 24.64 -5.61
N GLY A 258 4.93 25.54 -6.12
CA GLY A 258 4.54 25.56 -7.54
C GLY A 258 3.06 25.27 -7.78
N THR A 259 2.70 25.11 -9.05
CA THR A 259 1.30 24.88 -9.48
C THR A 259 1.00 23.40 -9.51
N TRP A 260 0.00 22.94 -8.77
CA TRP A 260 -0.45 21.56 -8.71
C TRP A 260 -1.76 21.39 -9.46
N ILE A 261 -1.94 20.25 -10.10
CA ILE A 261 -3.20 19.86 -10.73
C ILE A 261 -3.95 18.94 -9.78
N ILE A 262 -5.24 19.18 -9.57
CA ILE A 262 -6.13 18.39 -8.71
C ILE A 262 -7.22 17.77 -9.56
N GLU A 263 -7.41 16.47 -9.42
CA GLU A 263 -8.54 15.73 -9.96
C GLU A 263 -9.48 15.32 -8.82
N TYR A 264 -10.75 15.71 -8.93
CA TYR A 264 -11.81 15.36 -7.98
C TYR A 264 -12.73 14.30 -8.58
N ARG A 265 -12.96 13.23 -7.84
CA ARG A 265 -13.96 12.21 -8.18
C ARG A 265 -14.94 11.99 -7.04
N HIS A 266 -16.20 11.78 -7.39
CA HIS A 266 -17.17 11.26 -6.43
C HIS A 266 -16.78 9.84 -6.00
N CYS A 267 -17.29 9.39 -4.86
CA CYS A 267 -17.03 8.03 -4.41
C CYS A 267 -17.55 6.94 -5.38
N SER A 268 -18.42 7.29 -6.33
CA SER A 268 -18.85 6.43 -7.45
C SER A 268 -17.78 6.25 -8.53
N GLY A 269 -16.67 7.00 -8.49
CA GLY A 269 -15.68 7.09 -9.56
C GLY A 269 -16.01 8.10 -10.65
N THR A 270 -17.16 8.77 -10.56
CA THR A 270 -17.54 9.81 -11.53
C THR A 270 -16.63 11.04 -11.35
N ILE A 271 -16.01 11.48 -12.44
CA ILE A 271 -15.24 12.74 -12.47
C ILE A 271 -16.18 13.88 -12.08
N TYR A 272 -15.79 14.62 -11.05
CA TYR A 272 -16.52 15.79 -10.59
C TYR A 272 -15.97 17.06 -11.23
N MET A 273 -14.65 17.25 -11.16
CA MET A 273 -13.99 18.50 -11.53
C MET A 273 -12.47 18.32 -11.57
N GLU A 274 -11.81 19.05 -12.46
CA GLU A 274 -10.37 19.28 -12.43
C GLU A 274 -10.06 20.72 -12.01
N ALA A 275 -8.95 20.91 -11.31
CA ALA A 275 -8.50 22.20 -10.83
C ALA A 275 -6.99 22.36 -10.90
N SER A 276 -6.54 23.62 -10.90
CA SER A 276 -5.14 23.96 -10.68
C SER A 276 -5.02 24.82 -9.44
N ILE A 277 -4.00 24.58 -8.62
CA ILE A 277 -3.72 25.38 -7.42
C ILE A 277 -2.24 25.71 -7.35
N HIS A 278 -1.91 26.99 -7.26
CA HIS A 278 -0.57 27.42 -6.94
C HIS A 278 -0.35 27.35 -5.43
N ILE A 279 0.53 26.46 -4.98
CA ILE A 279 0.87 26.25 -3.58
C ILE A 279 2.19 26.94 -3.29
N ASN A 280 2.19 27.76 -2.25
CA ASN A 280 3.36 28.40 -1.69
C ASN A 280 3.57 27.89 -0.26
N LYS A 281 4.67 27.18 -0.04
CA LYS A 281 5.15 26.79 1.27
C LYS A 281 6.49 27.49 1.53
N PRO A 282 6.51 28.54 2.37
CA PRO A 282 7.75 29.16 2.79
C PRO A 282 8.69 28.15 3.46
N ASP A 283 10.00 28.28 3.22
CA ASP A 283 11.00 27.44 3.88
C ASP A 283 10.85 27.53 5.41
N ASN A 284 10.90 26.38 6.09
CA ASN A 284 10.70 26.25 7.54
C ASN A 284 9.34 26.72 8.09
N SER A 285 8.33 26.93 7.24
CA SER A 285 6.96 27.21 7.67
C SER A 285 6.11 25.94 7.74
N HIS A 286 5.34 25.82 8.82
CA HIS A 286 4.26 24.84 8.96
C HIS A 286 2.98 25.31 8.25
N ASN A 287 2.90 26.59 7.90
CA ASN A 287 1.78 27.14 7.15
C ASN A 287 2.03 27.01 5.65
N VAL A 288 1.00 26.59 4.94
CA VAL A 288 0.93 26.48 3.49
C VAL A 288 -0.20 27.39 3.03
N THR A 289 0.07 28.21 2.02
CA THR A 289 -0.97 29.02 1.37
C THR A 289 -1.04 28.66 -0.11
N GLY A 290 -2.16 28.95 -0.73
CA GLY A 290 -2.29 28.75 -2.16
C GLY A 290 -3.55 29.34 -2.73
N SER A 291 -3.59 29.43 -4.05
CA SER A 291 -4.76 29.90 -4.78
C SER A 291 -4.82 29.32 -6.17
N GLY A 292 -5.99 29.25 -6.77
CA GLY A 292 -6.12 28.73 -8.13
C GLY A 292 -7.56 28.71 -8.62
N SER A 293 -7.80 28.01 -9.72
CA SER A 293 -9.13 27.94 -10.34
C SER A 293 -9.45 26.55 -10.89
N SER A 294 -10.75 26.26 -11.02
CA SER A 294 -11.25 24.99 -11.55
C SER A 294 -11.70 25.11 -13.00
N SER A 295 -11.87 23.94 -13.62
CA SER A 295 -12.59 23.76 -14.90
C SER A 295 -14.06 24.21 -14.87
N LYS A 296 -14.61 24.53 -13.70
CA LYS A 296 -15.95 25.09 -13.49
C LYS A 296 -15.92 26.57 -13.07
N ASP A 297 -14.79 27.25 -13.30
CA ASP A 297 -14.54 28.66 -12.93
C ASP A 297 -14.61 28.93 -11.41
N GLU A 298 -14.43 27.90 -10.58
CA GLU A 298 -14.46 28.04 -9.12
C GLU A 298 -13.08 28.44 -8.61
N GLN A 299 -13.03 29.45 -7.73
CA GLN A 299 -11.79 29.97 -7.17
C GLN A 299 -11.41 29.18 -5.90
N PHE A 300 -10.14 28.81 -5.80
CA PHE A 300 -9.56 28.13 -4.65
C PHE A 300 -8.73 29.10 -3.82
N THR A 301 -8.89 29.02 -2.51
CA THR A 301 -7.95 29.60 -1.54
C THR A 301 -7.53 28.48 -0.60
N LEU A 302 -6.27 28.07 -0.66
CA LEU A 302 -5.71 27.12 0.28
C LEU A 302 -5.06 27.87 1.42
N SER A 303 -5.51 27.58 2.62
CA SER A 303 -4.81 27.93 3.86
C SER A 303 -4.74 26.66 4.68
N GLY A 304 -3.53 26.19 4.92
CA GLY A 304 -3.31 24.94 5.62
C GLY A 304 -2.18 25.05 6.61
N GLN A 305 -2.27 24.22 7.63
CA GLN A 305 -1.15 23.92 8.51
C GLN A 305 -0.75 22.48 8.25
N ILE A 306 0.53 22.27 7.98
CA ILE A 306 1.17 20.97 8.08
C ILE A 306 1.18 20.65 9.56
N ALA A 307 0.33 19.72 9.98
CA ALA A 307 0.30 19.30 11.36
C ALA A 307 1.63 18.61 11.70
N ASP A 308 2.41 19.20 12.60
CA ASP A 308 3.64 18.58 13.15
C ASP A 308 3.32 17.58 14.25
N ARG A 309 2.35 16.72 14.01
CA ARG A 309 2.22 15.52 14.85
C ARG A 309 3.17 14.51 14.27
N ASN A 310 4.36 14.42 14.87
CA ASN A 310 5.31 13.32 14.80
C ASN A 310 5.05 12.33 13.63
N GLY A 311 5.34 12.75 12.39
CA GLY A 311 5.26 11.94 11.17
C GLY A 311 3.88 11.72 10.53
N VAL A 312 2.85 12.47 10.93
CA VAL A 312 1.55 12.56 10.26
C VAL A 312 1.43 13.91 9.58
N HIS A 313 1.88 13.94 8.33
CA HIS A 313 1.84 15.16 7.57
C HIS A 313 0.53 15.30 6.79
N ASN A 314 -0.45 15.90 7.46
CA ASN A 314 -1.72 16.25 6.83
C ASN A 314 -1.62 17.68 6.30
N LEU A 315 -2.11 17.89 5.09
CA LEU A 315 -2.41 19.21 4.58
C LEU A 315 -3.94 19.39 4.67
N LEU A 316 -4.38 20.19 5.63
CA LEU A 316 -5.77 20.62 5.70
C LEU A 316 -5.92 21.86 4.83
N PHE A 317 -6.94 21.91 3.99
CA PHE A 317 -7.27 23.13 3.27
C PHE A 317 -8.77 23.26 3.08
N ASP A 318 -9.26 24.48 3.20
CA ASP A 318 -10.66 24.79 2.99
C ASP A 318 -10.88 25.23 1.55
N THR A 319 -11.93 24.74 0.91
CA THR A 319 -12.39 25.34 -0.36
C THR A 319 -13.87 25.65 -0.27
N LYS A 320 -14.31 26.61 -1.08
CA LYS A 320 -15.72 26.99 -1.20
C LYS A 320 -16.13 26.75 -2.64
N PHE A 321 -17.11 25.88 -2.85
CA PHE A 321 -17.66 25.64 -4.16
C PHE A 321 -18.92 26.46 -4.38
N SER A 322 -19.14 26.88 -5.62
CA SER A 322 -20.32 27.66 -5.98
C SER A 322 -21.54 26.73 -5.93
N ASN A 323 -22.55 27.10 -5.17
CA ASN A 323 -23.76 26.27 -5.00
C ASN A 323 -24.78 26.51 -6.13
N ASN A 324 -24.34 26.83 -7.36
CA ASN A 324 -25.20 27.04 -8.54
C ASN A 324 -26.48 27.88 -8.29
N GLY A 325 -26.40 28.91 -7.44
CA GLY A 325 -27.53 29.78 -7.12
C GLY A 325 -28.60 29.20 -6.17
N LEU A 326 -28.35 28.05 -5.54
CA LEU A 326 -29.21 27.48 -4.50
C LEU A 326 -29.16 28.34 -3.21
N PRO A 327 -30.25 28.36 -2.41
CA PRO A 327 -30.50 29.40 -1.39
C PRO A 327 -29.54 29.43 -0.20
N TYR A 328 -28.60 28.48 -0.11
CA TYR A 328 -27.72 28.30 1.05
C TYR A 328 -26.31 28.90 0.87
N GLY A 329 -26.07 29.69 -0.19
CA GLY A 329 -24.74 30.25 -0.46
C GLY A 329 -23.71 29.17 -0.80
N PRO A 330 -22.43 29.52 -0.99
CA PRO A 330 -21.37 28.53 -1.23
C PRO A 330 -21.24 27.60 -0.01
N LEU A 331 -21.32 26.29 -0.24
CA LEU A 331 -21.16 25.30 0.82
C LEU A 331 -19.68 25.17 1.17
N PRO A 332 -19.30 25.21 2.46
CA PRO A 332 -17.92 24.96 2.86
C PRO A 332 -17.59 23.51 2.56
N ILE A 333 -16.44 23.26 1.93
CA ILE A 333 -15.95 21.89 1.71
C ILE A 333 -14.67 21.69 2.49
N LEU A 334 -14.73 20.72 3.40
CA LEU A 334 -13.58 20.31 4.18
C LEU A 334 -12.75 19.33 3.35
N HIS A 335 -11.47 19.65 3.15
CA HIS A 335 -10.52 18.72 2.54
C HIS A 335 -9.59 18.18 3.61
N ARG A 336 -9.39 16.86 3.58
CA ARG A 336 -8.33 16.20 4.35
C ARG A 336 -7.36 15.58 3.35
N ALA A 337 -6.23 16.24 3.17
CA ALA A 337 -5.16 15.79 2.29
C ALA A 337 -4.04 15.09 3.07
N PHE A 338 -3.46 14.10 2.42
CA PHE A 338 -2.39 13.25 2.92
C PHE A 338 -1.26 13.21 1.89
N TRP A 339 -0.03 13.09 2.37
CA TRP A 339 1.15 12.82 1.53
C TRP A 339 1.96 11.63 2.07
N SER A 340 2.90 11.11 1.27
CA SER A 340 3.98 10.21 1.71
C SER A 340 5.34 10.75 1.30
N SER A 341 6.39 10.50 2.10
CA SER A 341 7.77 10.82 1.69
C SER A 341 8.19 10.04 0.44
N MET A 342 7.63 8.85 0.25
CA MET A 342 7.80 8.01 -0.95
C MET A 342 7.12 8.57 -2.21
N HIS A 343 6.14 9.46 -2.06
CA HIS A 343 5.39 10.07 -3.16
C HIS A 343 5.39 11.60 -3.03
N PRO A 344 6.55 12.26 -3.10
CA PRO A 344 6.68 13.68 -2.77
C PRO A 344 5.97 14.62 -3.77
N LYS A 345 5.67 14.12 -4.97
CA LYS A 345 4.96 14.84 -6.04
C LYS A 345 3.45 14.60 -6.01
N VAL A 346 2.95 13.86 -5.02
CA VAL A 346 1.56 13.40 -4.95
C VAL A 346 0.95 13.76 -3.61
N VAL A 347 -0.26 14.33 -3.65
CA VAL A 347 -1.11 14.51 -2.47
C VAL A 347 -2.47 13.91 -2.78
N TRP A 348 -3.07 13.19 -1.83
CA TRP A 348 -4.38 12.58 -2.04
C TRP A 348 -5.24 12.76 -0.81
N GLY A 349 -6.55 12.64 -0.97
CA GLY A 349 -7.42 12.91 0.17
C GLY A 349 -8.88 12.66 -0.07
N VAL A 350 -9.65 13.09 0.91
CA VAL A 350 -11.11 13.12 0.87
C VAL A 350 -11.59 14.54 0.99
N TRP A 351 -12.68 14.83 0.29
CA TRP A 351 -13.40 16.09 0.42
C TRP A 351 -14.84 15.81 0.80
N GLU A 352 -15.38 16.63 1.69
CA GLU A 352 -16.76 16.51 2.15
C GLU A 352 -17.48 17.85 2.00
N VAL A 353 -18.63 17.83 1.33
CA VAL A 353 -19.53 19.00 1.34
C VAL A 353 -20.10 19.14 2.75
N GLY A 354 -19.72 20.22 3.44
CA GLY A 354 -20.25 20.53 4.75
C GLY A 354 -21.76 20.80 4.68
N THR A 355 -22.51 20.16 5.58
CA THR A 355 -23.89 20.53 5.90
C THR A 355 -23.95 21.15 7.30
N SER A 356 -24.87 22.10 7.46
CA SER A 356 -25.24 22.76 8.72
C SER A 356 -25.25 21.84 9.96
N PRO A 357 -25.03 22.37 11.19
CA PRO A 357 -24.81 21.65 12.46
C PRO A 357 -25.88 20.63 12.94
N HIS A 358 -26.87 20.26 12.12
CA HIS A 358 -27.96 19.34 12.48
C HIS A 358 -28.09 18.11 11.57
N GLN A 359 -27.14 17.83 10.67
CA GLN A 359 -27.16 16.64 9.81
C GLN A 359 -25.86 15.84 9.94
N HIS A 360 -25.99 14.53 10.16
CA HIS A 360 -24.86 13.61 10.18
C HIS A 360 -24.20 13.53 8.79
N SER A 361 -22.87 13.49 8.83
CA SER A 361 -21.86 13.67 7.78
C SER A 361 -21.76 12.56 6.74
N LEU A 362 -21.24 12.96 5.56
CA LEU A 362 -20.86 12.20 4.36
C LEU A 362 -21.98 11.53 3.55
N GLY A 363 -22.79 12.37 2.89
CA GLY A 363 -23.64 11.97 1.74
C GLY A 363 -23.18 12.50 0.37
N THR A 364 -22.34 13.55 0.33
CA THR A 364 -22.11 14.37 -0.88
C THR A 364 -20.63 14.64 -1.20
N GLY A 365 -19.70 13.93 -0.54
CA GLY A 365 -18.24 14.06 -0.74
C GLY A 365 -17.60 13.06 -1.72
N GLY A 366 -16.28 13.11 -1.83
CA GLY A 366 -15.50 12.29 -2.76
C GLY A 366 -14.03 12.15 -2.36
N VAL A 367 -13.24 11.65 -3.30
CA VAL A 367 -11.77 11.63 -3.19
C VAL A 367 -11.17 12.65 -4.14
N PHE A 368 -9.96 13.08 -3.82
CA PHE A 368 -9.16 13.87 -4.74
C PHE A 368 -7.71 13.37 -4.78
N TYR A 369 -7.07 13.68 -5.89
CA TYR A 369 -5.69 13.35 -6.18
C TYR A 369 -5.00 14.57 -6.80
N MET A 370 -3.83 14.93 -6.30
CA MET A 370 -3.08 16.10 -6.71
C MET A 370 -1.69 15.71 -7.17
N LEU A 371 -1.24 16.34 -8.26
CA LEU A 371 0.08 16.14 -8.84
C LEU A 371 0.79 17.47 -9.08
N SER A 372 2.08 17.51 -8.73
CA SER A 372 2.98 18.55 -9.23
C SER A 372 3.34 18.23 -10.69
N PRO A 373 3.01 19.08 -11.68
CA PRO A 373 3.65 19.07 -12.99
C PRO A 373 5.15 19.34 -12.79
N GLU A 374 5.97 18.64 -13.57
CA GLU A 374 7.44 18.70 -13.49
C GLU A 374 8.04 20.03 -13.95
#